data_AF-A0A9D6CMB5-F1
#
_entry.id   AF-A0A9D6CMB5-F1
#
_cell.length_a   1.000
_cell.length_b   1.000
_cell.length_c   1.000
_cell.angle_alpha   90.00
_cell.angle_beta   90.00
_cell.angle_gamma   90.00
#
_symmetry.space_group_name_H-M   'P 1'
#
loop_
_entity.id
_entity.type
_entity.pdbx_description
1 polymer ?
#
loop_
_entity_poly.entity_id
_entity_poly.type
_entity_poly.pdbx_seq_one_letter_code
_entity_poly.pdbx_strand_id
1 'polypeptide(L)'
;MTFIVLVLLFTLAFGVLLAAELLRASADSRGHSTAEAVAGDRSISLEQLQRLLDDADGQYLQGHPSLARKHRQERRKVLRVYLQALRAEFLRVFGVCRLLAPVSRDPEFVSQLARSYAVFHSAYFLLWMSSWTGVSFSPAKLAGLSQAVRQIRAQADGLLHSDSALATSSSH
;
A
#
# COMPACT_ATOMS: atom_id res chain seq x y z
N MET A 1 -29.42 -15.15 -3.25
CA MET A 1 -29.61 -13.82 -2.63
C MET A 1 -28.54 -13.47 -1.61
N THR A 2 -28.18 -14.36 -0.67
CA THR A 2 -27.15 -14.12 0.37
C THR A 2 -25.80 -13.64 -0.18
N PHE A 3 -25.33 -14.20 -1.29
CA PHE A 3 -24.07 -13.77 -1.94
C PHE A 3 -24.10 -12.32 -2.44
N ILE A 4 -25.19 -11.91 -3.11
CA ILE A 4 -25.35 -10.55 -3.64
C ILE A 4 -25.40 -9.53 -2.49
N VAL A 5 -26.09 -9.86 -1.41
CA VAL A 5 -26.17 -9.01 -0.21
C VAL A 5 -24.78 -8.85 0.44
N LEU A 6 -23.98 -9.93 0.50
CA LEU A 6 -22.61 -9.86 1.02
C LEU A 6 -21.71 -8.99 0.14
N VAL A 7 -21.81 -9.09 -1.19
CA VAL A 7 -21.02 -8.24 -2.11
C VAL A 7 -21.42 -6.77 -1.98
N LEU A 8 -22.72 -6.46 -1.84
CA LEU A 8 -23.19 -5.09 -1.64
C LEU A 8 -22.76 -4.49 -0.30
N LEU A 9 -22.87 -5.25 0.79
CA LEU A 9 -22.38 -4.82 2.09
C LEU A 9 -20.86 -4.62 2.06
N PHE A 10 -20.15 -5.48 1.34
CA PHE A 10 -18.71 -5.37 1.14
C PHE A 10 -18.33 -4.08 0.40
N THR A 11 -18.94 -3.81 -0.75
CA THR A 11 -18.65 -2.59 -1.52
C THR A 11 -19.04 -1.32 -0.76
N LEU A 12 -20.14 -1.35 -0.01
CA LEU A 12 -20.57 -0.21 0.80
C LEU A 12 -19.62 0.05 1.97
N ALA A 13 -19.26 -0.98 2.73
CA ALA A 13 -18.29 -0.86 3.82
C ALA A 13 -16.91 -0.41 3.31
N PHE A 14 -16.47 -0.98 2.18
CA PHE A 14 -15.22 -0.60 1.53
C PHE A 14 -15.27 0.87 1.11
N GLY A 15 -16.35 1.33 0.47
CA GLY A 15 -16.54 2.72 0.04
C GLY A 15 -16.57 3.72 1.21
N VAL A 16 -17.25 3.38 2.31
CA VAL A 16 -17.27 4.23 3.52
C VAL A 16 -15.88 4.33 4.16
N LEU A 17 -15.15 3.20 4.25
CA LEU A 17 -13.79 3.19 4.77
C LEU A 17 -12.85 4.05 3.91
N LEU A 18 -13.01 3.95 2.59
CA LEU A 18 -12.33 4.75 1.56
C LEU A 18 -12.56 6.25 1.78
N ALA A 19 -13.83 6.65 1.91
CA ALA A 19 -14.22 8.05 2.08
C ALA A 19 -13.69 8.63 3.40
N ALA A 20 -13.82 7.88 4.50
CA ALA A 20 -13.33 8.28 5.81
C ALA A 20 -11.80 8.48 5.82
N GLU A 21 -11.06 7.66 5.08
CA GLU A 21 -9.61 7.81 5.00
C GLU A 21 -9.16 8.91 4.07
N LEU A 22 -9.85 9.13 2.95
CA LEU A 22 -9.57 10.27 2.10
C LEU A 22 -9.77 11.59 2.87
N LEU A 23 -10.78 11.66 3.73
CA LEU A 23 -11.05 12.81 4.61
C LEU A 23 -9.96 12.99 5.68
N ARG A 24 -9.47 11.90 6.29
CA ARG A 24 -8.38 11.96 7.29
C ARG A 24 -7.03 12.29 6.67
N ALA A 25 -6.71 11.72 5.51
CA ALA A 25 -5.47 12.00 4.78
C ALA A 25 -5.41 13.47 4.31
N SER A 26 -6.55 14.10 4.00
CA SER A 26 -6.63 15.54 3.73
C SER A 26 -6.42 16.43 4.96
N ALA A 27 -6.58 15.92 6.18
CA ALA A 27 -6.35 16.69 7.39
C ALA A 27 -4.86 16.74 7.79
N ASP A 28 -4.12 15.64 7.55
CA ASP A 28 -2.70 15.51 7.92
C ASP A 28 -1.72 16.21 6.96
N SER A 29 -2.18 16.59 5.76
CA SER A 29 -1.34 17.13 4.69
C SER A 29 -1.00 18.63 4.80
N ARG A 30 -1.42 19.32 5.88
CA ARG A 30 -1.18 20.76 6.05
C ARG A 30 0.24 21.15 6.51
N GLY A 31 1.15 20.20 6.77
CA GLY A 31 2.44 20.52 7.41
C GLY A 31 3.71 19.87 6.85
N HIS A 32 3.64 18.96 5.87
CA HIS A 32 4.84 18.30 5.33
C HIS A 32 5.13 18.75 3.90
N SER A 33 6.38 19.17 3.65
CA SER A 33 6.92 19.41 2.32
C SER A 33 6.65 18.19 1.41
N THR A 34 6.01 18.40 0.27
CA THR A 34 5.71 17.35 -0.72
C THR A 34 6.97 16.58 -1.15
N ALA A 35 8.12 17.25 -1.16
CA ALA A 35 9.42 16.63 -1.45
C ALA A 35 9.90 15.69 -0.33
N GLU A 36 9.75 16.08 0.94
CA GLU A 36 10.09 15.19 2.08
C GLU A 36 9.14 13.98 2.18
N ALA A 37 7.87 14.18 1.80
CA ALA A 37 6.89 13.11 1.72
C ALA A 37 7.25 12.05 0.67
N VAL A 38 8.04 12.37 -0.35
CA VAL A 38 8.52 11.40 -1.34
C VAL A 38 9.91 10.86 -0.97
N ALA A 39 10.79 11.74 -0.49
CA ALA A 39 12.19 11.45 -0.16
C ALA A 39 12.41 10.62 1.11
N GLY A 40 11.42 10.50 2.00
CA GLY A 40 11.53 9.66 3.18
C GLY A 40 11.67 8.17 2.82
N ASP A 41 12.91 7.69 2.72
CA ASP A 41 13.30 6.29 2.53
C ASP A 41 13.08 5.51 3.82
N ARG A 42 11.81 5.16 4.06
CA ARG A 42 11.43 4.14 5.04
C ARG A 42 10.99 2.88 4.32
N SER A 43 11.70 2.52 3.25
CA SER A 43 11.42 1.29 2.52
C SER A 43 11.69 0.11 3.46
N ILE A 44 10.63 -0.46 4.04
CA ILE A 44 10.78 -1.65 4.87
C ILE A 44 11.27 -2.76 3.95
N SER A 45 12.49 -3.27 4.21
CA SER A 45 13.12 -4.26 3.34
C SER A 45 12.25 -5.51 3.24
N LEU A 46 11.74 -5.74 2.03
CA LEU A 46 10.87 -6.87 1.71
C LEU A 46 11.58 -8.21 1.90
N GLU A 47 12.91 -8.22 1.82
CA GLU A 47 13.76 -9.39 2.03
C GLU A 47 13.72 -9.87 3.49
N GLN A 48 13.77 -8.94 4.44
CA GLN A 48 13.67 -9.26 5.86
C GLN A 48 12.30 -9.86 6.19
N LEU A 49 11.25 -9.33 5.54
CA LEU A 49 9.91 -9.88 5.68
C LEU A 49 9.80 -11.24 5.00
N GLN A 50 10.31 -11.43 3.77
CA GLN A 50 10.29 -12.71 3.07
C GLN A 50 10.94 -13.82 3.90
N ARG A 51 12.09 -13.52 4.54
CA ARG A 51 12.78 -14.49 5.39
C ARG A 51 11.99 -14.86 6.64
N LEU A 52 11.29 -13.89 7.25
CA LEU A 52 10.40 -14.13 8.40
C LEU A 52 9.10 -14.87 8.01
N LEU A 53 8.87 -14.98 6.71
CA LEU A 53 7.68 -15.57 6.11
C LEU A 53 8.01 -16.86 5.34
N ASP A 54 9.23 -17.36 5.47
CA ASP A 54 9.71 -18.55 4.78
C ASP A 54 8.94 -19.81 5.24
N ASP A 55 8.69 -20.71 4.29
CA ASP A 55 7.99 -21.96 4.51
C ASP A 55 8.92 -23.03 5.12
N ALA A 56 10.24 -22.85 5.01
CA ALA A 56 11.25 -23.71 5.64
C ALA A 56 11.08 -23.79 7.17
N ASP A 57 10.77 -22.67 7.82
CA ASP A 57 10.45 -22.63 9.26
C ASP A 57 9.21 -23.45 9.60
N GLY A 58 8.28 -23.58 8.64
CA GLY A 58 7.09 -24.41 8.78
C GLY A 58 7.40 -25.89 8.96
N GLN A 59 8.42 -26.41 8.28
CA GLN A 59 8.84 -27.82 8.37
C GLN A 59 9.51 -28.11 9.71
N TYR A 60 10.40 -27.24 10.17
CA TYR A 60 11.06 -27.34 11.48
C TYR A 60 10.03 -27.35 12.63
N LEU A 61 8.97 -26.56 12.50
CA LEU A 61 7.94 -26.42 13.53
C LEU A 61 6.92 -27.58 13.59
N GLN A 62 6.95 -28.53 12.64
CA GLN A 62 6.04 -29.69 12.67
C GLN A 62 6.27 -30.58 13.90
N GLY A 63 7.51 -30.66 14.40
CA GLY A 63 7.84 -31.42 15.62
C GLY A 63 7.43 -30.74 16.93
N HIS A 64 7.00 -29.46 16.89
CA HIS A 64 6.74 -28.66 18.09
C HIS A 64 5.45 -27.82 17.95
N PRO A 65 4.26 -28.41 18.17
CA PRO A 65 2.99 -27.77 17.89
C PRO A 65 2.71 -26.50 18.72
N SER A 66 3.21 -26.44 19.96
CA SER A 66 3.12 -25.25 20.81
C SER A 66 3.95 -24.07 20.27
N LEU A 67 5.17 -24.36 19.79
CA LEU A 67 6.04 -23.37 19.13
C LEU A 67 5.45 -22.94 17.78
N ALA A 68 4.87 -23.87 17.02
CA ALA A 68 4.22 -23.58 15.75
C ALA A 68 3.07 -22.57 15.92
N ARG A 69 2.25 -22.72 16.98
CA ARG A 69 1.14 -21.79 17.26
C ARG A 69 1.65 -20.40 17.64
N LYS A 70 2.67 -20.32 18.50
CA LYS A 70 3.30 -19.04 18.89
C LYS A 70 3.94 -18.35 17.67
N HIS A 71 4.67 -19.09 16.85
CA HIS A 71 5.29 -18.57 15.62
C HIS A 71 4.25 -18.02 14.65
N ARG A 72 3.14 -18.74 14.42
CA ARG A 72 2.03 -18.24 13.58
C ARG A 72 1.43 -16.94 14.11
N GLN A 73 1.30 -16.79 15.43
CA GLN A 73 0.78 -15.55 16.03
C GLN A 73 1.75 -14.38 15.82
N GLU A 74 3.05 -14.59 16.03
CA GLU A 74 4.07 -13.56 15.81
C GLU A 74 4.16 -13.17 14.32
N ARG A 75 4.16 -14.12 13.38
CA ARG A 75 4.10 -13.84 11.94
C ARG A 75 2.91 -12.96 11.56
N ARG A 76 1.73 -13.22 12.14
CA ARG A 76 0.53 -12.38 11.91
C ARG A 76 0.66 -10.99 12.50
N LYS A 77 1.36 -10.81 13.63
CA LYS A 77 1.62 -9.48 14.20
C LYS A 77 2.56 -8.69 13.30
N VAL A 78 3.69 -9.29 12.91
CA VAL A 78 4.67 -8.65 12.02
C VAL A 78 4.03 -8.29 10.67
N LEU A 79 3.26 -9.22 10.07
CA LEU A 79 2.54 -8.95 8.84
C LEU A 79 1.58 -7.76 8.97
N ARG A 80 0.83 -7.66 10.07
CA ARG A 80 -0.11 -6.54 10.28
C ARG A 80 0.62 -5.20 10.39
N VAL A 81 1.72 -5.15 11.13
CA VAL A 81 2.56 -3.94 11.25
C VAL A 81 3.12 -3.55 9.87
N TYR A 82 3.62 -4.52 9.11
CA TYR A 82 4.14 -4.30 7.78
C TYR A 82 3.06 -3.77 6.81
N LEU A 83 1.88 -4.39 6.79
CA LEU A 83 0.76 -3.94 5.97
C LEU A 83 0.36 -2.51 6.33
N GLN A 84 0.26 -2.18 7.63
CA GLN A 84 -0.05 -0.82 8.08
C GLN A 84 0.97 0.19 7.58
N ALA A 85 2.26 -0.13 7.66
CA ALA A 85 3.32 0.75 7.17
C ALA A 85 3.28 0.92 5.65
N LEU A 86 3.11 -0.17 4.89
CA LEU A 86 2.94 -0.11 3.43
C LEU A 86 1.77 0.76 3.02
N ARG A 87 0.65 0.66 3.75
CA ARG A 87 -0.54 1.46 3.49
C ARG A 87 -0.30 2.94 3.77
N ALA A 88 0.35 3.25 4.89
CA ALA A 88 0.71 4.64 5.20
C ALA A 88 1.63 5.22 4.11
N GLU A 89 2.62 4.46 3.65
CA GLU A 89 3.49 4.87 2.55
C GLU A 89 2.72 5.07 1.24
N PHE A 90 1.87 4.12 0.86
CA PHE A 90 1.02 4.24 -0.33
C PHE A 90 0.14 5.48 -0.28
N LEU A 91 -0.59 5.71 0.81
CA LEU A 91 -1.49 6.85 0.96
C LEU A 91 -0.73 8.18 0.94
N ARG A 92 0.48 8.22 1.51
CA ARG A 92 1.36 9.39 1.45
C ARG A 92 1.71 9.74 0.01
N VAL A 93 2.24 8.77 -0.75
CA VAL A 93 2.65 8.99 -2.16
C VAL A 93 1.43 9.26 -3.05
N PHE A 94 0.34 8.53 -2.85
CA PHE A 94 -0.93 8.76 -3.53
C PHE A 94 -1.46 10.17 -3.28
N GLY A 95 -1.33 10.69 -2.05
CA GLY A 95 -1.69 12.05 -1.70
C GLY A 95 -0.91 13.09 -2.52
N VAL A 96 0.40 12.88 -2.69
CA VAL A 96 1.25 13.72 -3.55
C VAL A 96 0.79 13.64 -5.01
N CYS A 97 0.60 12.43 -5.56
CA CYS A 97 0.07 12.26 -6.92
C CYS A 97 -1.28 12.95 -7.11
N ARG A 98 -2.17 12.89 -6.11
CA ARG A 98 -3.49 13.55 -6.16
C ARG A 98 -3.37 15.08 -6.20
N LEU A 99 -2.39 15.65 -5.50
CA LEU A 99 -2.11 17.09 -5.55
C LEU A 99 -1.52 17.52 -6.90
N LEU A 100 -0.74 16.64 -7.54
CA LEU A 100 -0.16 16.88 -8.88
C LEU A 100 -1.14 16.59 -10.02
N ALA A 101 -2.23 15.86 -9.77
CA ALA A 101 -3.18 15.47 -10.80
C ALA A 101 -3.77 16.65 -11.61
N PRO A 102 -4.13 17.81 -11.01
CA PRO A 102 -4.68 18.94 -11.76
C PRO A 102 -3.68 19.64 -12.68
N VAL A 103 -2.37 19.52 -12.40
CA VAL A 103 -1.29 20.14 -13.20
C VAL A 103 -0.65 19.16 -14.18
N SER A 104 -0.94 17.87 -14.06
CA SER A 104 -0.47 16.86 -15.02
C SER A 104 -1.03 17.12 -16.42
N ARG A 105 -0.15 17.08 -17.42
CA ARG A 105 -0.52 17.16 -18.85
C ARG A 105 -0.93 15.81 -19.44
N ASP A 106 -0.71 14.72 -18.70
CA ASP A 106 -1.07 13.37 -19.13
C ASP A 106 -2.56 13.12 -18.87
N PRO A 107 -3.40 12.97 -19.93
CA PRO A 107 -4.83 12.74 -19.78
C PRO A 107 -5.15 11.39 -19.12
N GLU A 108 -4.23 10.43 -19.14
CA GLU A 108 -4.42 9.14 -18.49
C GLU A 108 -4.03 9.13 -17.01
N PHE A 109 -3.35 10.17 -16.52
CA PHE A 109 -2.79 10.16 -15.18
C PHE A 109 -3.82 9.90 -14.08
N VAL A 110 -4.99 10.54 -14.17
CA VAL A 110 -6.08 10.35 -13.20
C VAL A 110 -6.62 8.92 -13.22
N SER A 111 -6.75 8.31 -14.40
CA SER A 111 -7.26 6.95 -14.54
C SER A 111 -6.23 5.92 -14.04
N GLN A 112 -4.94 6.13 -14.32
CA GLN A 112 -3.84 5.32 -13.81
C GLN A 112 -3.73 5.43 -12.28
N LEU A 113 -3.92 6.63 -11.73
CA LEU A 113 -3.93 6.88 -10.29
C LEU A 113 -5.10 6.14 -9.61
N ALA A 114 -6.30 6.22 -10.19
CA ALA A 114 -7.48 5.49 -9.70
C ALA A 114 -7.29 3.96 -9.76
N ARG A 115 -6.73 3.45 -10.86
CA ARG A 115 -6.41 2.02 -11.01
C ARG A 115 -5.42 1.56 -9.95
N SER A 116 -4.36 2.33 -9.72
CA SER A 116 -3.34 2.03 -8.71
C SER A 116 -3.94 1.98 -7.31
N TYR A 117 -4.84 2.91 -7.00
CA TYR A 117 -5.59 2.91 -5.74
C TYR A 117 -6.42 1.64 -5.55
N ALA A 118 -7.19 1.25 -6.56
CA ALA A 118 -8.06 0.07 -6.51
C ALA A 118 -7.24 -1.24 -6.38
N VAL A 119 -6.18 -1.39 -7.17
CA VAL A 119 -5.29 -2.55 -7.12
C VAL A 119 -4.61 -2.65 -5.75
N PHE A 120 -4.10 -1.54 -5.21
CA PHE A 120 -3.47 -1.54 -3.89
C PHE A 120 -4.45 -1.93 -2.78
N HIS A 121 -5.62 -1.29 -2.71
CA HIS A 121 -6.56 -1.53 -1.62
C HIS A 121 -7.20 -2.92 -1.68
N SER A 122 -7.48 -3.45 -2.87
CA SER A 122 -7.97 -4.82 -3.01
C SER A 122 -6.93 -5.85 -2.54
N ALA A 123 -5.67 -5.72 -2.95
CA ALA A 123 -4.59 -6.59 -2.51
C ALA A 123 -4.31 -6.46 -1.00
N TYR A 124 -4.30 -5.22 -0.48
CA TYR A 124 -4.14 -4.93 0.94
C TYR A 124 -5.24 -5.59 1.76
N PHE A 125 -6.49 -5.43 1.35
CA PHE A 125 -7.64 -5.99 2.07
C PHE A 125 -7.59 -7.52 2.11
N LEU A 126 -7.27 -8.17 0.98
CA LEU A 126 -7.12 -9.63 0.93
C LEU A 126 -6.03 -10.13 1.88
N LEU A 127 -4.88 -9.44 1.93
CA LEU A 127 -3.79 -9.79 2.83
C LEU A 127 -4.14 -9.50 4.30
N TRP A 128 -4.81 -8.39 4.57
CA TRP A 128 -5.30 -8.06 5.91
C TRP A 128 -6.28 -9.13 6.42
N MET A 129 -7.23 -9.56 5.60
CA MET A 129 -8.15 -10.65 5.93
C MET A 129 -7.42 -11.97 6.18
N SER A 130 -6.42 -12.32 5.36
CA SER A 130 -5.61 -13.53 5.60
C SER A 130 -4.86 -13.50 6.92
N SER A 131 -4.42 -12.30 7.36
CA SER A 131 -3.74 -12.14 8.64
C SER A 131 -4.66 -12.43 9.84
N TRP A 132 -5.97 -12.26 9.67
CA TRP A 132 -6.99 -12.57 10.69
C TRP A 132 -7.37 -14.05 10.68
N THR A 133 -7.72 -14.59 9.51
CA THR A 133 -8.19 -15.98 9.37
C THR A 133 -7.08 -17.01 9.58
N GLY A 134 -5.82 -16.59 9.42
CA GLY A 134 -4.69 -17.47 9.63
C GLY A 134 -4.37 -18.42 8.49
N VAL A 135 -5.03 -18.21 7.35
CA VAL A 135 -4.69 -18.84 6.08
C VAL A 135 -3.28 -18.37 5.70
N SER A 136 -2.46 -19.30 5.17
CA SER A 136 -1.13 -18.95 4.70
C SER A 136 -1.25 -17.84 3.65
N PHE A 137 -0.47 -16.78 3.79
CA PHE A 137 -0.43 -15.70 2.81
C PHE A 137 0.67 -16.01 1.79
N SER A 138 0.47 -15.60 0.54
CA SER A 138 1.45 -15.83 -0.53
C SER A 138 2.46 -14.67 -0.57
N PRO A 139 3.78 -14.94 -0.51
CA PRO A 139 4.83 -13.93 -0.69
C PRO A 139 4.68 -13.12 -1.99
N ALA A 140 4.18 -13.75 -3.06
CA ALA A 140 3.95 -13.10 -4.35
C ALA A 140 2.92 -11.95 -4.27
N LYS A 141 1.87 -12.10 -3.47
CA LYS A 141 0.86 -11.05 -3.27
C LYS A 141 1.45 -9.84 -2.54
N LEU A 142 2.35 -10.12 -1.59
CA LEU A 142 3.02 -9.10 -0.80
C LEU A 142 4.08 -8.34 -1.63
N ALA A 143 4.78 -9.04 -2.52
CA ALA A 143 5.62 -8.43 -3.55
C ALA A 143 4.81 -7.51 -4.47
N GLY A 144 3.63 -7.93 -4.91
CA GLY A 144 2.72 -7.11 -5.72
C GLY A 144 2.32 -5.79 -5.07
N LEU A 145 2.03 -5.78 -3.76
CA LEU A 145 1.75 -4.54 -3.02
C LEU A 145 2.95 -3.59 -3.01
N SER A 146 4.15 -4.10 -2.72
CA SER A 146 5.36 -3.28 -2.71
C SER A 146 5.69 -2.71 -4.10
N GLN A 147 5.38 -3.47 -5.15
CA GLN A 147 5.57 -3.05 -6.53
C GLN A 147 4.60 -1.91 -6.88
N ALA A 148 3.34 -1.99 -6.43
CA ALA A 148 2.39 -0.91 -6.61
C ALA A 148 2.84 0.40 -5.92
N VAL A 149 3.41 0.32 -4.70
CA VAL A 149 4.00 1.49 -4.02
C VAL A 149 5.20 2.05 -4.79
N ARG A 150 6.07 1.18 -5.32
CA ARG A 150 7.21 1.61 -6.14
C ARG A 150 6.78 2.27 -7.45
N GLN A 151 5.75 1.73 -8.10
CA GLN A 151 5.20 2.28 -9.34
C GLN A 151 4.63 3.68 -9.12
N ILE A 152 3.82 3.88 -8.07
CA ILE A 152 3.22 5.19 -7.80
C ILE A 152 4.28 6.21 -7.35
N ARG A 153 5.34 5.77 -6.65
CA ARG A 153 6.50 6.62 -6.33
C ARG A 153 7.23 7.06 -7.60
N ALA A 154 7.54 6.15 -8.51
CA ALA A 154 8.19 6.49 -9.77
C ALA A 154 7.34 7.47 -10.62
N GLN A 155 6.01 7.34 -10.59
CA GLN A 155 5.10 8.30 -11.23
C GLN A 155 5.16 9.68 -10.55
N ALA A 156 5.14 9.73 -9.21
CA ALA A 156 5.29 10.98 -8.47
C ALA A 156 6.63 11.68 -8.78
N ASP A 157 7.73 10.92 -8.77
CA ASP A 157 9.06 11.41 -9.09
C ASP A 157 9.12 11.97 -10.51
N GLY A 158 8.57 11.25 -11.51
CA GLY A 158 8.54 11.72 -12.89
C GLY A 158 7.80 13.05 -13.08
N LEU A 159 6.73 13.28 -12.32
CA LEU A 159 5.98 14.54 -12.36
C LEU A 159 6.75 15.70 -11.70
N LEU A 160 7.41 15.45 -10.56
CA LEU A 160 8.22 16.47 -9.88
C LEU A 160 9.42 16.92 -10.72
N HIS A 161 10.04 16.00 -11.47
CA HIS A 161 11.18 16.31 -12.34
C HIS A 161 10.77 17.01 -13.65
N SER A 162 9.56 16.75 -14.16
CA SER A 162 9.05 17.44 -15.35
C SER A 162 8.65 18.89 -15.06
N ASP A 163 8.13 19.20 -13.88
CA ASP A 163 7.82 20.58 -13.48
C ASP A 163 9.08 21.42 -13.22
N SER A 164 10.10 20.85 -12.58
CA SER A 164 11.36 21.57 -12.32
C SER A 164 12.14 21.90 -13.59
N ALA A 165 12.07 21.06 -14.62
CA ALA A 165 12.66 21.33 -15.94
C ALA A 165 11.95 22.47 -16.72
N LEU A 166 10.66 22.69 -16.45
CA LEU A 166 9.90 23.78 -17.08
C LEU A 166 10.15 25.13 -16.40
N ALA A 167 10.35 25.15 -15.09
CA ALA A 167 10.65 26.38 -14.34
C ALA A 167 12.01 27.01 -14.72
N THR A 168 13.00 26.19 -15.10
CA THR A 168 14.32 26.66 -15.57
C THR A 168 14.32 27.10 -17.04
N SER A 169 13.34 26.66 -17.84
CA SER A 169 13.19 27.03 -19.25
C SER A 169 12.49 28.38 -19.44
N SER A 170 11.59 28.78 -18.54
CA SER A 170 10.86 30.06 -18.64
C SER A 170 11.62 31.28 -18.09
N SER A 171 12.86 31.10 -17.65
CA SER A 171 13.70 32.16 -17.06
C SER A 171 14.83 32.64 -17.99
N HIS A 172 14.81 32.22 -19.25
CA HIS A 172 15.65 32.71 -20.35
C HIS A 172 14.78 33.34 -21.44
#